data_AF-A0A024UEZ0-F1
#
_entry.id   AF-A0A024UEZ0-F1
#
_cell.length_a   1.000
_cell.length_b   1.000
_cell.length_c   1.000
_cell.angle_alpha   90.00
_cell.angle_beta   90.00
_cell.angle_gamma   90.00
#
_symmetry.space_group_name_H-M   'P 1'
#
loop_
_entity.id
_entity.type
_entity.pdbx_description
1 polymer ?
#
loop_
_entity_poly.entity_id
_entity_poly.type
_entity_poly.pdbx_seq_one_letter_code
_entity_poly.pdbx_strand_id
1 'polypeptide(L)'
;MTLRDDDTDLDTPAPVLDAFVQAKGPSVEHQMTNFSLTEFNLLWSDLQSTINRRWNIGSGRKCDVTGRDMLFMTVTSMKHCGSWDVVATMFSVNSPTFSKRVTTLLTAILPYLKSKYIDNIAAKWTMWDNQNLRILY
;
A
#
# COMPACT_ATOMS: atom_id res chain seq x y z
N MET A 1 -34.15 -27.67 16.05
CA MET A 1 -33.66 -27.36 14.69
C MET A 1 -33.86 -25.87 14.47
N THR A 2 -32.77 -25.11 14.54
CA THR A 2 -32.69 -23.74 14.03
C THR A 2 -31.24 -23.54 13.59
N LEU A 3 -31.00 -23.84 12.32
CA LEU A 3 -29.80 -23.40 11.61
C LEU A 3 -29.83 -21.88 11.60
N ARG A 4 -28.85 -21.26 12.25
CA ARG A 4 -28.37 -19.95 11.83
C ARG A 4 -26.95 -20.19 11.37
N ASP A 5 -26.89 -20.66 10.13
CA ASP A 5 -25.77 -20.41 9.25
C ASP A 5 -25.69 -18.89 9.12
N ASP A 6 -24.76 -18.28 9.85
CA ASP A 6 -24.22 -17.00 9.45
C ASP A 6 -22.70 -17.20 9.40
N ASP A 7 -22.31 -18.08 8.49
CA ASP A 7 -21.01 -18.03 7.84
C ASP A 7 -20.93 -16.68 7.13
N THR A 8 -20.63 -15.62 7.89
CA THR A 8 -20.11 -14.39 7.31
C THR A 8 -18.68 -14.70 6.90
N ASP A 9 -18.58 -15.36 5.75
CA ASP A 9 -17.40 -15.47 4.91
C ASP A 9 -16.95 -14.05 4.56
N LEU A 10 -16.18 -13.44 5.45
CA LEU A 10 -15.51 -12.16 5.25
C LEU A 10 -14.06 -12.29 5.68
N ASP A 11 -13.38 -13.34 5.23
CA ASP A 11 -11.92 -13.27 5.08
C ASP A 11 -11.60 -12.54 3.76
N THR A 12 -12.23 -11.37 3.59
CA THR A 12 -11.94 -10.47 2.47
C THR A 12 -10.48 -10.02 2.64
N PRO A 13 -9.65 -10.06 1.59
CA PRO A 13 -8.23 -9.75 1.69
C PRO A 13 -7.93 -8.25 1.94
N ALA A 14 -8.95 -7.37 1.91
CA ALA A 14 -8.83 -5.92 2.11
C ALA A 14 -10.15 -5.27 2.61
N PRO A 15 -10.58 -5.53 3.86
CA PRO A 15 -11.87 -5.07 4.39
C PRO A 15 -12.03 -3.55 4.43
N VAL A 16 -10.96 -2.78 4.61
CA VAL A 16 -11.03 -1.30 4.61
C VAL A 16 -11.26 -0.80 3.19
N LEU A 17 -10.49 -1.30 2.23
CA LEU A 17 -10.67 -0.93 0.83
C LEU A 17 -12.10 -1.25 0.35
N ASP A 18 -12.58 -2.45 0.65
CA ASP A 18 -13.90 -2.91 0.25
C ASP A 18 -15.02 -2.06 0.87
N ALA A 19 -14.90 -1.67 2.14
CA ALA A 19 -15.85 -0.76 2.79
C ALA A 19 -15.92 0.60 2.09
N PHE A 20 -14.78 1.13 1.64
CA PHE A 20 -14.74 2.38 0.88
C PHE A 20 -15.37 2.23 -0.51
N VAL A 21 -15.14 1.11 -1.19
CA VAL A 21 -15.74 0.81 -2.50
C VAL A 21 -17.26 0.70 -2.37
N GLN A 22 -17.75 0.03 -1.33
CA GLN A 22 -19.17 -0.06 -1.07
C GLN A 22 -19.81 1.30 -0.76
N ALA A 23 -19.13 2.16 -0.01
CA ALA A 23 -19.68 3.45 0.41
C ALA A 23 -19.64 4.54 -0.68
N LYS A 24 -18.60 4.56 -1.52
CA LYS A 24 -18.34 5.66 -2.48
C LYS A 24 -18.36 5.23 -3.94
N GLY A 25 -18.55 3.95 -4.20
CA GLY A 25 -18.57 3.36 -5.54
C GLY A 25 -17.17 3.01 -6.07
N PRO A 26 -17.11 2.37 -7.26
CA PRO A 26 -15.90 1.74 -7.83
C PRO A 26 -14.82 2.72 -8.32
N SER A 27 -14.97 4.02 -8.05
CA SER A 27 -13.98 5.05 -8.38
C SER A 27 -13.28 5.61 -7.15
N VAL A 28 -13.57 5.07 -5.98
CA VAL A 28 -13.04 5.57 -4.70
C VAL A 28 -11.53 5.46 -4.64
N GLU A 29 -10.93 4.44 -5.23
CA GLU A 29 -9.49 4.21 -5.24
C GLU A 29 -8.79 5.35 -5.96
N HIS A 30 -9.30 5.72 -7.13
CA HIS A 30 -8.77 6.84 -7.91
C HIS A 30 -8.98 8.18 -7.18
N GLN A 31 -10.17 8.38 -6.61
CA GLN A 31 -10.46 9.58 -5.83
C GLN A 31 -9.60 9.70 -4.56
N MET A 32 -9.17 8.59 -3.97
CA MET A 32 -8.42 8.57 -2.71
C MET A 32 -6.91 8.41 -2.90
N THR A 33 -6.42 7.91 -4.03
CA THR A 33 -4.99 7.54 -4.21
C THR A 33 -4.34 8.11 -5.47
N ASN A 34 -5.11 8.68 -6.40
CA ASN A 34 -4.72 9.03 -7.78
C ASN A 34 -4.40 7.83 -8.69
N PHE A 35 -4.44 6.60 -8.18
CA PHE A 35 -4.30 5.40 -9.00
C PHE A 35 -5.66 4.90 -9.46
N SER A 36 -5.79 4.51 -10.72
CA SER A 36 -6.87 3.60 -11.11
C SER A 36 -6.78 2.30 -10.31
N LEU A 37 -7.91 1.58 -10.20
CA LEU A 37 -7.93 0.28 -9.53
C LEU A 37 -6.87 -0.69 -10.12
N THR A 38 -6.68 -0.65 -11.45
CA THR A 38 -5.66 -1.46 -12.13
C THR A 38 -4.24 -1.08 -11.70
N GLU A 39 -3.89 0.20 -11.68
CA GLU A 39 -2.55 0.63 -11.25
C GLU A 39 -2.32 0.32 -9.77
N PHE A 40 -3.33 0.48 -8.92
CA PHE A 40 -3.25 0.10 -7.52
C PHE A 40 -3.03 -1.41 -7.37
N ASN A 41 -3.71 -2.24 -8.16
CA ASN A 41 -3.51 -3.69 -8.14
C ASN A 41 -2.12 -4.10 -8.64
N LEU A 42 -1.58 -3.42 -9.65
CA LEU A 42 -0.20 -3.63 -10.09
C LEU A 42 0.81 -3.26 -8.99
N LEU A 43 0.60 -2.12 -8.32
CA LEU A 43 1.41 -1.69 -7.19
C LEU A 43 1.34 -2.70 -6.02
N TRP A 44 0.15 -3.18 -5.68
CA TRP A 44 -0.04 -4.22 -4.68
C TRP A 44 0.67 -5.51 -5.07
N SER A 45 0.48 -6.00 -6.30
CA SER A 45 1.12 -7.22 -6.79
C SER A 45 2.64 -7.17 -6.68
N ASP A 46 3.22 -5.98 -6.87
CA ASP A 46 4.65 -5.76 -6.76
C ASP A 46 5.15 -5.74 -5.31
N LEU A 47 4.39 -5.07 -4.43
CA LEU A 47 4.78 -4.85 -3.05
C LEU A 47 4.34 -5.94 -2.08
N GLN A 48 3.35 -6.77 -2.43
CA GLN A 48 2.70 -7.72 -1.51
C GLN A 48 3.70 -8.64 -0.81
N SER A 49 4.74 -9.10 -1.52
CA SER A 49 5.75 -10.00 -0.96
C SER A 49 6.60 -9.31 0.11
N THR A 50 6.93 -8.04 -0.11
CA THR A 50 7.70 -7.22 0.82
C THR A 50 6.85 -6.80 2.00
N ILE A 51 5.59 -6.41 1.75
CA ILE A 51 4.63 -6.01 2.77
C ILE A 51 4.33 -7.20 3.67
N ASN A 52 3.89 -8.35 3.15
CA ASN A 52 3.55 -9.52 3.97
C ASN A 52 4.72 -10.05 4.80
N ARG A 53 5.97 -9.86 4.34
CA ARG A 53 7.17 -10.29 5.06
C ARG A 53 7.73 -9.27 6.06
N ARG A 54 7.29 -8.01 6.04
CA ARG A 54 7.89 -6.96 6.88
C ARG A 54 6.88 -6.15 7.68
N TRP A 55 5.64 -6.15 7.25
CA TRP A 55 4.52 -5.51 7.92
C TRP A 55 4.02 -6.37 9.09
N ASN A 56 3.74 -5.73 10.23
CA ASN A 56 3.10 -6.32 11.41
C ASN A 56 3.82 -7.52 12.08
N ILE A 57 5.11 -7.73 11.80
CA ILE A 57 5.91 -8.75 12.52
C ILE A 57 6.12 -8.29 13.97
N GLY A 58 5.77 -9.14 14.93
CA GLY A 58 6.05 -8.95 16.36
C GLY A 58 5.02 -8.14 17.16
N SER A 59 3.89 -7.75 16.57
CA SER A 59 2.88 -6.95 17.28
C SER A 59 2.13 -7.73 18.39
N GLY A 60 2.12 -9.06 18.34
CA GLY A 60 1.46 -9.93 19.32
C GLY A 60 -0.07 -9.82 19.38
N ARG A 61 -0.65 -8.77 18.79
CA ARG A 61 -2.08 -8.51 18.65
C ARG A 61 -2.53 -8.75 17.21
N LYS A 62 -3.70 -9.35 17.04
CA LYS A 62 -4.40 -9.33 15.76
C LYS A 62 -4.65 -7.88 15.36
N CYS A 63 -4.30 -7.53 14.13
CA CYS A 63 -4.55 -6.22 13.55
C CYS A 63 -5.62 -6.41 12.47
N ASP A 64 -6.76 -5.74 12.61
CA ASP A 64 -7.90 -5.85 11.69
C ASP A 64 -7.64 -5.15 10.33
N VAL A 65 -6.47 -4.52 10.19
CA VAL A 65 -6.01 -3.88 8.95
C VAL A 65 -5.02 -4.80 8.25
N THR A 66 -5.37 -5.25 7.05
CA THR A 66 -4.52 -6.11 6.23
C THR A 66 -3.34 -5.32 5.63
N GLY A 67 -2.36 -6.04 5.07
CA GLY A 67 -1.26 -5.38 4.35
C GLY A 67 -1.74 -4.55 3.15
N ARG A 68 -2.81 -4.99 2.49
CA ARG A 68 -3.40 -4.30 1.33
C ARG A 68 -4.17 -3.06 1.75
N ASP A 69 -4.95 -3.14 2.83
CA ASP A 69 -5.58 -1.97 3.44
C ASP A 69 -4.54 -0.94 3.86
N MET A 70 -3.44 -1.40 4.48
CA MET A 70 -2.38 -0.49 4.90
C MET A 70 -1.72 0.19 3.70
N LEU A 71 -1.49 -0.53 2.60
CA LEU A 71 -1.00 0.10 1.36
C LEU A 71 -1.98 1.17 0.86
N PHE A 72 -3.27 0.88 0.81
CA PHE A 72 -4.31 1.84 0.42
C PHE A 72 -4.28 3.08 1.31
N MET A 73 -4.32 2.89 2.63
CA MET A 73 -4.28 3.95 3.63
C MET A 73 -3.02 4.82 3.51
N THR A 74 -1.86 4.21 3.27
CA THR A 74 -0.59 4.93 3.05
C THR A 74 -0.63 5.76 1.77
N VAL A 75 -1.08 5.21 0.65
CA VAL A 75 -1.14 5.97 -0.61
C VAL A 75 -2.17 7.10 -0.52
N THR A 76 -3.30 6.88 0.15
CA THR A 76 -4.26 7.95 0.45
C THR A 76 -3.63 9.06 1.29
N SER A 77 -2.85 8.71 2.32
CA SER A 77 -2.17 9.72 3.13
C SER A 77 -1.18 10.57 2.34
N MET A 78 -0.49 9.98 1.36
CA MET A 78 0.43 10.68 0.47
C MET A 78 -0.30 11.59 -0.52
N LYS A 79 -1.51 11.24 -0.96
CA LYS A 79 -2.33 12.12 -1.81
C LYS A 79 -2.77 13.38 -1.07
N HIS A 80 -3.23 13.22 0.16
CA HIS A 80 -3.92 14.29 0.89
C HIS A 80 -3.00 15.24 1.67
N CYS A 81 -1.67 15.01 1.68
CA CYS A 81 -0.60 15.89 2.20
C CYS A 81 -1.02 16.88 3.31
N GLY A 82 -1.71 16.38 4.34
CA GLY A 82 -2.30 17.18 5.41
C GLY A 82 -1.85 16.69 6.79
N SER A 83 -2.42 17.27 7.85
CA SER A 83 -2.18 16.74 9.21
C SER A 83 -2.60 15.27 9.29
N TRP A 84 -1.86 14.49 10.08
CA TRP A 84 -2.22 13.11 10.42
C TRP A 84 -3.65 13.02 10.97
N ASP A 85 -4.14 14.05 11.66
CA ASP A 85 -5.50 14.08 12.21
C ASP A 85 -6.57 14.05 11.11
N VAL A 86 -6.34 14.77 10.01
CA VAL A 86 -7.29 14.85 8.89
C VAL A 86 -7.38 13.48 8.20
N VAL A 87 -6.24 12.88 7.88
CA VAL A 87 -6.21 11.61 7.18
C VAL A 87 -6.65 10.45 8.08
N ALA A 88 -6.24 10.44 9.35
CA ALA A 88 -6.63 9.40 10.30
C ALA A 88 -8.15 9.39 10.55
N THR A 89 -8.79 10.57 10.57
CA THR A 89 -10.24 10.71 10.66
C THR A 89 -10.97 10.02 9.50
N MET A 90 -10.42 10.08 8.27
CA MET A 90 -11.03 9.40 7.12
C MET A 90 -11.17 7.89 7.35
N PHE A 91 -10.23 7.30 8.09
CA PHE A 91 -10.20 5.86 8.37
C PHE A 91 -10.73 5.50 9.76
N SER A 92 -11.28 6.46 10.51
CA SER A 92 -11.72 6.25 11.90
C SER A 92 -10.63 5.65 12.82
N VAL A 93 -9.36 6.00 12.56
CA VAL A 93 -8.20 5.57 13.38
C VAL A 93 -7.68 6.79 14.15
N ASN A 94 -7.16 6.59 15.35
CA ASN A 94 -6.48 7.69 16.06
C ASN A 94 -5.17 8.09 15.35
N SER A 95 -4.89 9.39 15.32
CA SER A 95 -3.77 9.99 14.59
C SER A 95 -2.37 9.44 14.97
N PRO A 96 -2.02 9.22 16.26
CA PRO A 96 -0.75 8.60 16.62
C PRO A 96 -0.58 7.17 16.11
N THR A 97 -1.64 6.36 16.14
CA THR A 97 -1.60 4.98 15.63
C THR A 97 -1.51 4.99 14.12
N PHE A 98 -2.30 5.84 13.44
CA PHE A 98 -2.29 5.94 12.00
C PHE A 98 -0.93 6.37 11.46
N SER A 99 -0.35 7.45 12.00
CA SER A 99 0.97 7.93 11.60
C SER A 99 2.06 6.87 11.83
N LYS A 100 2.08 6.24 13.02
CA LYS A 100 3.01 5.14 13.31
C LYS A 100 2.88 3.99 12.30
N ARG A 101 1.65 3.59 11.96
CA ARG A 101 1.37 2.53 10.98
C ARG A 101 1.87 2.91 9.57
N VAL A 102 1.54 4.10 9.09
CA VAL A 102 1.98 4.60 7.78
C VAL A 102 3.50 4.68 7.71
N THR A 103 4.16 5.28 8.71
CA THR A 103 5.63 5.36 8.75
C THR A 103 6.27 3.97 8.80
N THR A 104 5.73 3.05 9.60
CA THR A 104 6.24 1.67 9.67
C THR A 104 6.17 0.96 8.32
N LEU A 105 5.05 1.10 7.59
CA LEU A 105 4.91 0.52 6.25
C LEU A 105 5.94 1.14 5.29
N LEU A 106 6.06 2.48 5.27
CA LEU A 106 6.99 3.18 4.40
C LEU A 106 8.44 2.75 4.65
N THR A 107 8.86 2.67 5.91
CA THR A 107 10.21 2.18 6.27
C THR A 107 10.43 0.73 5.81
N ALA A 108 9.41 -0.13 5.89
CA ALA A 108 9.51 -1.52 5.47
C ALA A 108 9.70 -1.69 3.94
N ILE A 109 8.99 -0.87 3.14
CA ILE A 109 8.99 -0.95 1.67
C ILE A 109 10.06 -0.07 1.00
N LEU A 110 10.54 0.98 1.67
CA LEU A 110 11.50 1.95 1.12
C LEU A 110 12.74 1.29 0.49
N PRO A 111 13.41 0.29 1.12
CA PRO A 111 14.57 -0.34 0.51
C PRO A 111 14.25 -1.04 -0.82
N TYR A 112 13.07 -1.65 -0.93
CA TYR A 112 12.62 -2.31 -2.15
C TYR A 112 12.35 -1.27 -3.25
N LEU A 113 11.62 -0.20 -2.91
CA LEU A 113 11.32 0.88 -3.85
C LEU A 113 12.60 1.56 -4.36
N LYS A 114 13.55 1.86 -3.47
CA LYS A 114 14.82 2.47 -3.85
C LYS A 114 15.61 1.57 -4.80
N SER A 115 15.76 0.29 -4.46
CA SER A 115 16.47 -0.66 -5.31
C SER A 115 15.83 -0.76 -6.69
N LYS A 116 14.51 -0.89 -6.76
CA LYS A 116 13.77 -1.10 -8.01
C LYS A 116 13.73 0.13 -8.91
N TYR A 117 13.40 1.29 -8.35
CA TYR A 117 13.09 2.50 -9.12
C TYR A 117 14.24 3.50 -9.19
N ILE A 118 15.24 3.40 -8.32
CA ILE A 118 16.40 4.30 -8.32
C ILE A 118 17.63 3.52 -8.79
N ASP A 119 18.05 2.52 -8.02
CA ASP A 119 19.35 1.88 -8.24
C ASP A 119 19.39 1.07 -9.55
N ASN A 120 18.37 0.26 -9.83
CA ASN A 120 18.29 -0.53 -11.06
C ASN A 120 18.12 0.34 -12.32
N ILE A 121 17.40 1.46 -12.19
CA ILE A 121 17.24 2.41 -13.29
C ILE A 121 18.57 3.12 -13.56
N ALA A 122 19.24 3.60 -12.51
CA ALA A 122 20.56 4.22 -12.63
C ALA A 122 21.59 3.25 -13.25
N ALA A 123 21.62 1.99 -12.80
CA ALA A 123 22.49 0.96 -13.36
C ALA A 123 22.19 0.67 -14.84
N LYS A 124 20.91 0.67 -15.24
CA LYS A 124 20.53 0.54 -16.64
C LYS A 124 21.14 1.67 -17.46
N TRP A 125 20.92 2.93 -17.08
CA TRP A 125 21.42 4.09 -17.84
C TRP A 125 22.94 4.15 -17.93
N THR A 126 23.66 3.83 -16.85
CA THR A 126 25.13 3.78 -16.90
C THR A 126 25.65 2.68 -17.81
N MET A 127 24.94 1.55 -17.95
CA MET A 127 25.28 0.51 -18.91
C MET A 127 25.07 0.95 -20.36
N TRP A 128 23.99 1.69 -20.65
CA TRP A 128 23.76 2.26 -21.99
C TRP A 128 24.86 3.26 -22.38
N ASP A 129 25.24 4.16 -21.47
CA ASP A 129 26.31 5.14 -21.74
C ASP A 129 27.66 4.46 -22.00
N ASN A 130 28.03 3.46 -21.19
CA ASN A 130 29.28 2.71 -21.37
C ASN A 130 29.28 1.86 -22.65
N GLN A 131 28.14 1.33 -23.06
CA GLN A 131 28.03 0.57 -24.30
C GLN A 131 28.08 1.46 -25.54
N ASN A 132 27.45 2.64 -25.50
CA ASN A 132 27.51 3.64 -26.58
C ASN A 132 28.93 4.22 -26.75
N LEU A 133 29.66 4.46 -25.66
CA LEU A 133 31.07 4.88 -25.73
C LEU A 133 31.97 3.82 -26.38
N ARG A 134 31.66 2.52 -26.25
CA ARG A 134 32.44 1.43 -26.86
C ARG A 134 32.19 1.23 -28.37
N ILE A 135 31.18 1.87 -28.96
CA ILE A 135 30.90 1.80 -30.41
C ILE A 135 31.52 3.00 -31.16
N LEU A 136 32.01 3.99 -30.43
CA LEU A 136 32.57 5.24 -30.96
C LEU A 136 34.10 5.31 -30.91
N TYR A 137 34.75 4.25 -30.41
CA TYR A 137 36.20 4.03 -30.42
C TYR A 137 36.50 2.63 -30.97
#